data_AF-A0ABC9B2X4-F1
#
_entry.id   AF-A0ABC9B2X4-F1
#
_cell.length_a   1.000
_cell.length_b   1.000
_cell.length_c   1.000
_cell.angle_alpha   90.00
_cell.angle_beta   90.00
_cell.angle_gamma   90.00
#
_symmetry.space_group_name_H-M   'P 1'
#
loop_
_entity.id
_entity.type
_entity.pdbx_description
1 polymer ?
#
loop_
_entity_poly.entity_id
_entity_poly.type
_entity_poly.pdbx_seq_one_letter_code
_entity_poly.pdbx_strand_id
1 'polypeptide(L)'
;MYYRNLAFVILLVLASPSIVTGTLPICHNLQKLKILIQCRAFTKRGSVIPAVSPRSPCCKEVRKVPNRDMTCVVLILTDKEKHEHNIVKILALESICKLYSPANQNQIVV
;
A
#
# COMPACT_ATOMS: atom_id res chain seq x y z
N MET A 1 -7.25 54.85 1.33
CA MET A 1 -6.83 53.77 2.25
C MET A 1 -7.66 52.49 2.07
N TYR A 2 -7.97 52.05 0.83
CA TYR A 2 -8.82 50.87 0.59
C TYR A 2 -8.04 49.62 0.14
N TYR A 3 -6.83 49.80 -0.39
CA TYR A 3 -5.99 48.70 -0.90
C TYR A 3 -5.24 47.93 0.19
N ARG A 4 -5.06 48.51 1.38
CA ARG A 4 -4.38 47.85 2.51
C ARG A 4 -5.17 46.67 3.05
N ASN A 5 -6.50 46.76 3.06
CA ASN A 5 -7.37 45.66 3.50
C ASN A 5 -7.53 44.59 2.41
N LEU A 6 -7.50 44.98 1.12
CA LEU A 6 -7.65 44.04 0.00
C LEU A 6 -6.43 43.09 -0.10
N ALA A 7 -5.23 43.60 0.16
CA ALA A 7 -4.00 42.80 0.13
C ALA A 7 -3.98 41.68 1.18
N PHE A 8 -4.54 41.93 2.38
CA PHE A 8 -4.63 40.91 3.43
C PHE A 8 -5.62 39.79 3.08
N VAL A 9 -6.73 40.11 2.41
CA VAL A 9 -7.72 39.11 1.98
C VAL A 9 -7.13 38.19 0.90
N ILE A 10 -6.31 38.74 -0.01
CA ILE A 10 -5.66 37.95 -1.07
C ILE A 10 -4.59 37.00 -0.49
N LEU A 11 -3.84 37.43 0.52
CA LEU A 11 -2.82 36.60 1.19
C LEU A 11 -3.43 35.41 1.95
N LEU A 12 -4.62 35.57 2.53
CA LEU A 12 -5.30 34.49 3.27
C LEU A 12 -5.80 33.36 2.36
N VAL A 13 -6.18 33.65 1.10
CA VAL A 13 -6.66 32.63 0.15
C VAL A 13 -5.54 31.67 -0.27
N LEU A 14 -4.29 32.16 -0.35
CA LEU A 14 -3.11 31.34 -0.70
C LEU A 14 -2.58 30.49 0.47
N ALA A 15 -3.02 30.79 1.69
CA ALA A 15 -2.65 30.05 2.90
C ALA A 15 -3.69 28.97 3.27
N SER A 16 -4.56 28.58 2.34
CA SER A 16 -5.41 27.41 2.51
C SER A 16 -4.51 26.17 2.57
N PRO A 17 -4.37 25.46 3.72
CA PRO A 17 -3.79 24.14 3.67
C PRO A 17 -4.64 23.33 2.69
N SER A 18 -3.98 22.77 1.68
CA SER A 18 -4.57 21.82 0.74
C SER A 18 -5.46 20.87 1.53
N ILE A 19 -6.74 20.86 1.13
CA ILE A 19 -7.78 20.02 1.70
C ILE A 19 -7.18 18.61 1.86
N VAL A 20 -6.96 18.20 3.11
CA VAL A 20 -6.67 16.81 3.44
C VAL A 20 -8.01 16.10 3.32
N THR A 21 -8.46 15.93 2.07
CA THR A 21 -9.57 15.05 1.77
C THR A 21 -9.07 13.69 2.23
N GLY A 22 -9.72 13.12 3.23
CA GLY A 22 -9.48 11.73 3.66
C GLY A 22 -9.85 10.78 2.54
N THR A 23 -9.01 10.73 1.50
CA THR A 23 -9.08 9.72 0.46
C THR A 23 -8.49 8.46 1.08
N LEU A 24 -9.28 7.39 1.13
CA LEU A 24 -8.77 6.03 1.34
C LEU A 24 -7.47 5.88 0.52
N PRO A 25 -6.43 5.19 1.01
CA PRO A 25 -5.21 4.97 0.23
C PRO A 25 -5.59 4.33 -1.11
N ILE A 26 -5.59 5.13 -2.18
CA ILE A 26 -6.04 4.69 -3.49
C ILE A 26 -4.90 3.88 -4.09
N CYS A 27 -5.00 2.56 -4.01
CA CYS A 27 -4.10 1.72 -4.80
C CYS A 27 -4.49 1.81 -6.27
N HIS A 28 -3.50 2.13 -7.10
CA HIS A 28 -3.73 2.24 -8.54
C HIS A 28 -3.88 0.84 -9.15
N ASN A 29 -4.70 0.70 -10.20
CA ASN A 29 -4.86 -0.58 -10.92
C ASN A 29 -3.51 -1.19 -11.37
N LEU A 30 -2.55 -0.34 -11.77
CA LEU A 30 -1.20 -0.78 -12.12
C LEU A 30 -0.44 -1.38 -10.93
N GLN A 31 -0.61 -0.85 -9.72
CA GLN A 31 0.01 -1.40 -8.50
C GLN A 31 -0.62 -2.75 -8.14
N LYS A 32 -1.95 -2.85 -8.17
CA LYS A 32 -2.66 -4.13 -8.01
C LYS A 32 -2.11 -5.18 -8.97
N LEU A 33 -2.05 -4.87 -10.26
CA LEU A 33 -1.56 -5.78 -11.29
C LEU A 33 -0.13 -6.26 -10.99
N LYS A 34 0.78 -5.34 -10.65
CA LYS A 34 2.17 -5.69 -10.30
C LYS A 34 2.25 -6.61 -9.09
N ILE A 35 1.45 -6.35 -8.06
CA ILE A 35 1.38 -7.21 -6.87
C ILE A 35 0.86 -8.60 -7.22
N LEU A 36 -0.25 -8.70 -7.96
CA LEU A 36 -0.84 -10.00 -8.33
C LEU A 36 0.13 -10.83 -9.19
N ILE A 37 0.91 -10.19 -10.07
CA ILE A 37 1.93 -10.86 -10.88
C ILE A 37 3.13 -11.29 -10.01
N GLN A 38 3.77 -10.35 -9.32
CA GLN A 38 5.03 -10.60 -8.61
C GLN A 38 4.83 -11.50 -7.39
N CYS A 39 3.68 -11.42 -6.74
CA CYS A 39 3.34 -12.20 -5.56
C CYS A 39 2.48 -13.43 -5.88
N ARG A 40 2.28 -13.77 -7.16
CA ARG A 40 1.35 -14.83 -7.59
C ARG A 40 1.65 -16.17 -6.93
N ALA A 41 2.93 -16.56 -6.88
CA ALA A 41 3.33 -17.85 -6.33
C ALA A 41 2.82 -18.04 -4.89
N PHE A 42 2.88 -16.99 -4.07
CA PHE A 42 2.39 -16.99 -2.70
C PHE A 42 0.87 -16.83 -2.63
N THR A 43 0.32 -15.85 -3.34
CA THR A 43 -1.08 -15.43 -3.22
C THR A 43 -2.08 -16.27 -4.01
N LYS A 44 -1.64 -17.10 -4.96
CA LYS A 44 -2.52 -17.98 -5.74
C LYS A 44 -3.35 -18.86 -4.79
N ARG A 45 -4.65 -18.99 -5.07
CA ARG A 45 -5.55 -19.87 -4.32
C ARG A 45 -5.03 -21.31 -4.35
N GLY A 46 -4.99 -21.96 -3.19
CA GLY A 46 -4.42 -23.30 -3.03
C GLY A 46 -2.88 -23.35 -3.01
N SER A 47 -2.18 -22.21 -3.05
CA SER A 47 -0.72 -22.19 -2.92
C SER A 47 -0.27 -22.76 -1.57
N VAL A 48 0.66 -23.71 -1.60
CA VAL A 48 1.34 -24.27 -0.42
C VAL A 48 2.56 -23.46 0.03
N ILE A 49 2.90 -22.39 -0.70
CA ILE A 49 4.06 -21.56 -0.36
C ILE A 49 3.79 -20.83 0.96
N PRO A 50 4.64 -21.01 2.00
CA PRO A 50 4.36 -20.53 3.35
C PRO A 50 4.72 -19.05 3.54
N ALA A 51 5.70 -18.52 2.79
CA ALA A 51 6.18 -17.16 2.97
C ALA A 51 6.78 -16.57 1.68
N VAL A 52 7.03 -15.26 1.72
CA VAL A 52 7.74 -14.50 0.68
C VAL A 52 9.01 -13.91 1.30
N SER A 53 10.14 -14.00 0.59
CA SER A 53 11.37 -13.33 1.05
C SER A 53 11.18 -11.82 1.13
N PRO A 54 11.56 -11.14 2.23
CA PRO A 54 11.42 -9.69 2.37
C PRO A 54 12.18 -8.90 1.28
N ARG A 55 13.23 -9.46 0.67
CA ARG A 55 14.00 -8.82 -0.40
C ARG A 55 13.52 -9.17 -1.81
N SER A 56 12.48 -10.00 -1.94
CA SER A 56 11.96 -10.43 -3.24
C SER A 56 11.34 -9.28 -4.05
N PRO A 57 11.20 -9.46 -5.38
CA PRO A 57 10.43 -8.56 -6.24
C PRO A 57 8.99 -8.35 -5.76
N CYS A 58 8.33 -9.38 -5.21
CA CYS A 58 7.00 -9.24 -4.61
C CYS A 58 7.00 -8.19 -3.49
N CYS A 59 7.87 -8.33 -2.49
CA CYS A 59 7.94 -7.38 -1.39
C CYS A 59 8.45 -6.00 -1.81
N LYS A 60 9.19 -5.89 -2.91
CA LYS A 60 9.53 -4.60 -3.52
C LYS A 60 8.29 -3.86 -4.01
N GLU A 61 7.32 -4.54 -4.63
CA GLU A 61 6.07 -3.91 -5.05
C GLU A 61 5.14 -3.61 -3.88
N VAL A 62 5.04 -4.51 -2.88
CA VAL A 62 4.24 -4.27 -1.66
C VAL A 62 4.73 -3.03 -0.91
N ARG A 63 6.05 -2.79 -0.83
CA ARG A 63 6.61 -1.59 -0.19
C ARG A 63 6.30 -0.28 -0.91
N LYS A 64 5.84 -0.31 -2.17
CA LYS A 64 5.40 0.89 -2.88
C LYS A 64 3.96 1.27 -2.54
N VAL A 65 3.21 0.37 -1.91
CA VAL A 65 1.88 0.68 -1.40
C VAL A 65 2.02 1.57 -0.16
N PRO A 66 1.29 2.69 -0.05
CA PRO A 66 1.30 3.54 1.13
C PRO A 66 1.02 2.72 2.39
N ASN A 67 1.90 2.84 3.40
CA ASN A 67 1.88 2.05 4.64
C ASN A 67 1.92 0.52 4.46
N ARG A 68 2.08 0.02 3.22
CA ARG A 68 1.86 -1.38 2.82
C ARG A 68 0.42 -1.86 3.07
N ASP A 69 -0.54 -0.95 3.18
CA ASP A 69 -1.94 -1.32 3.41
C ASP A 69 -2.46 -2.14 2.23
N MET A 70 -2.56 -3.45 2.40
CA MET A 70 -2.99 -4.34 1.32
C MET A 70 -4.52 -4.36 1.16
N THR A 71 -5.27 -3.73 2.06
CA THR A 71 -6.73 -3.62 1.99
C THR A 71 -7.15 -2.88 0.73
N CYS A 72 -6.42 -1.83 0.35
CA CYS A 72 -6.66 -1.09 -0.89
C CYS A 72 -6.60 -2.01 -2.12
N VAL A 73 -5.68 -2.98 -2.16
CA VAL A 73 -5.47 -3.89 -3.29
C VAL A 73 -6.65 -4.84 -3.37
N VAL A 74 -7.08 -5.39 -2.22
CA VAL A 74 -8.23 -6.29 -2.12
C VAL A 74 -9.51 -5.62 -2.58
N LEU A 75 -9.71 -4.35 -2.23
CA LEU A 75 -10.91 -3.58 -2.60
C LEU A 75 -11.07 -3.41 -4.12
N ILE A 76 -9.96 -3.35 -4.87
CA ILE A 76 -9.98 -3.15 -6.33
C ILE A 76 -9.75 -4.43 -7.15
N LEU A 77 -9.80 -5.60 -6.51
CA LEU A 77 -9.80 -6.88 -7.20
C LEU A 77 -11.14 -7.08 -7.95
N THR A 78 -11.03 -7.53 -9.20
CA THR A 78 -12.15 -8.10 -9.96
C THR A 78 -12.56 -9.43 -9.36
N ASP A 79 -13.79 -9.89 -9.63
CA ASP A 79 -14.26 -11.18 -9.12
C ASP A 79 -13.39 -12.34 -9.59
N LYS A 80 -12.91 -12.29 -10.84
CA LYS A 80 -11.94 -13.26 -11.37
C LYS A 80 -10.66 -13.30 -10.53
N GLU A 81 -10.08 -12.14 -10.23
CA GLU A 81 -8.86 -12.06 -9.40
C GLU A 81 -9.13 -12.56 -7.97
N LYS A 82 -10.31 -12.28 -7.40
CA LYS A 82 -10.72 -12.81 -6.09
C LYS A 82 -10.84 -14.34 -6.11
N HIS A 83 -11.27 -14.95 -7.22
CA HIS A 83 -11.30 -16.40 -7.39
C HIS A 83 -9.91 -17.02 -7.58
N GLU A 84 -9.00 -16.35 -8.28
CA GLU A 84 -7.66 -16.85 -8.55
C GLU A 84 -6.69 -16.72 -7.36
N HIS A 85 -6.94 -15.75 -6.48
CA HIS A 85 -6.07 -15.45 -5.35
C HIS A 85 -6.73 -15.73 -4.00
N ASN A 86 -5.91 -15.91 -2.97
CA ASN A 86 -6.32 -16.00 -1.58
C ASN A 86 -6.21 -14.62 -0.93
N ILE A 87 -7.35 -14.06 -0.54
CA ILE A 87 -7.45 -12.71 0.04
C ILE A 87 -6.65 -12.60 1.34
N VAL A 88 -6.71 -13.62 2.20
CA VAL A 88 -5.96 -13.64 3.47
C VAL A 88 -4.46 -13.58 3.20
N LYS A 89 -3.97 -14.29 2.18
CA LYS A 89 -2.55 -14.21 1.79
C LYS A 89 -2.18 -12.85 1.19
N ILE A 90 -3.07 -12.22 0.41
CA ILE A 90 -2.82 -10.85 -0.08
C ILE A 90 -2.66 -9.88 1.10
N LEU A 91 -3.57 -9.95 2.09
CA LEU A 91 -3.51 -9.10 3.27
C LEU A 91 -2.24 -9.36 4.11
N ALA A 92 -1.82 -10.63 4.25
CA ALA A 92 -0.62 -10.99 4.99
C ALA A 92 0.68 -10.42 4.40
N LEU A 93 0.70 -10.00 3.13
CA LEU A 93 1.87 -9.36 2.53
C LEU A 93 2.29 -8.08 3.28
N GLU A 94 1.36 -7.38 3.91
CA GLU A 94 1.64 -6.19 4.70
C GLU A 94 2.68 -6.47 5.80
N SER A 95 2.50 -7.56 6.55
CA SER A 95 3.37 -7.93 7.66
C SER A 95 4.65 -8.62 7.17
N ILE A 96 4.52 -9.55 6.21
CA ILE A 96 5.64 -10.34 5.67
C ILE A 96 6.69 -9.43 5.02
N CYS A 97 6.27 -8.39 4.30
CA CYS A 97 7.17 -7.54 3.54
C CYS A 97 7.77 -6.37 4.34
N LYS A 98 7.58 -6.36 5.67
CA LYS A 98 8.33 -5.47 6.57
C LYS A 98 9.81 -5.85 6.51
N LEU A 99 10.67 -4.85 6.29
CA LEU A 99 12.10 -5.05 6.48
C LEU A 99 12.37 -5.00 7.98
N TYR A 100 12.94 -6.07 8.53
CA TYR A 100 13.56 -6.00 9.84
C TYR A 100 14.82 -5.14 9.69
N SER A 101 14.87 -4.02 10.43
CA SER A 101 16.12 -3.30 10.63
C SER A 101 17.12 -4.25 11.32
N PRO A 102 18.42 -4.22 10.99
CA PRO A 102 19.43 -5.03 11.67
C PRO A 102 19.48 -4.82 13.21
N ALA A 103 18.82 -3.78 13.75
CA ALA A 103 18.62 -3.60 15.19
C ALA A 103 17.63 -4.60 15.84
N ASN A 104 16.83 -5.34 15.08
CA ASN A 104 15.76 -6.22 15.57
C ASN A 104 15.99 -7.71 15.21
N GLN A 105 17.25 -8.15 15.10
CA GLN A 105 17.60 -9.53 14.69
C GLN A 105 17.38 -10.59 15.79
N ASN A 106 17.05 -10.20 17.02
CA ASN A 106 17.01 -11.12 18.16
C ASN A 106 15.65 -11.81 18.40
N GLN A 107 14.73 -11.87 17.44
CA GLN A 107 13.39 -12.40 17.74
C GLN A 107 12.79 -13.42 16.76
N ILE A 108 13.59 -14.08 15.91
CA ILE A 108 13.06 -15.21 15.14
C ILE A 108 14.08 -16.36 15.14
N VAL A 109 14.16 -17.06 16.27
CA VAL A 109 14.47 -18.49 16.31
C VAL A 109 13.27 -19.15 16.98
N VAL A 110 12.42 -19.76 16.17
CA VAL A 110 11.47 -20.82 16.58
C VAL A 110 11.61 -21.92 15.55
#